data_AF-A0A3M7QZD1-F1
#
_entry.id   AF-A0A3M7QZD1-F1
#
_cell.length_a   1.000
_cell.length_b   1.000
_cell.length_c   1.000
_cell.angle_alpha   90.00
_cell.angle_beta   90.00
_cell.angle_gamma   90.00
#
_symmetry.space_group_name_H-M   'P 1'
#
loop_
_entity.id
_entity.type
_entity.pdbx_description
1 polymer ?
#
loop_
_entity_poly.entity_id
_entity_poly.type
_entity_poly.pdbx_seq_one_letter_code
_entity_poly.pdbx_strand_id
1 'polypeptide(L)' 'MWSIACYGPTNAIRGHKKRLFVQLSNCPARTNFLNNRVASTWNNLASSTVNAPTLSSFKARLDIHLARTNTTTT' A
#
# COMPACT_ATOMS: atom_id res chain seq x y z
N MET A 1 -13.43 -16.89 -25.79
CA MET A 1 -12.07 -17.08 -25.25
C MET A 1 -11.79 -15.92 -24.30
N TRP A 2 -11.72 -16.18 -22.99
CA TRP A 2 -11.29 -15.26 -21.94
C TRP A 2 -9.76 -15.44 -21.78
N SER A 3 -8.91 -14.48 -21.39
CA SER A 3 -9.06 -13.15 -20.84
C SER A 3 -7.76 -12.42 -21.21
N ILE A 4 -7.84 -11.15 -21.62
CA ILE A 4 -6.65 -10.29 -21.73
C ILE A 4 -6.08 -10.19 -20.31
N ALA A 5 -4.92 -10.80 -20.10
CA ALA A 5 -4.08 -10.50 -18.95
C ALA A 5 -3.66 -9.04 -19.09
N CYS A 6 -4.46 -8.12 -18.55
CA CYS A 6 -4.16 -6.69 -18.50
C CYS A 6 -2.92 -6.51 -17.62
N TYR A 7 -1.74 -6.60 -18.23
CA TYR A 7 -0.49 -6.11 -17.66
C TYR A 7 -0.40 -4.60 -17.96
N GLY A 8 -0.65 -3.80 -16.93
CA GLY A 8 -0.34 -2.37 -16.88
C GLY A 8 -1.06 -1.71 -15.68
N PRO A 9 -0.41 -0.81 -14.90
CA PRO A 9 0.78 -0.02 -15.22
C PRO A 9 2.02 -0.57 -14.50
N THR A 10 3.16 0.08 -14.68
CA THR A 10 4.47 -0.03 -14.00
C THR A 10 4.49 -0.20 -12.47
N ASN A 11 3.35 -0.41 -11.81
CA ASN A 11 3.17 -0.65 -10.37
C ASN A 11 3.53 -2.07 -9.92
N ALA A 12 3.62 -3.06 -10.83
CA ALA A 12 4.08 -4.40 -10.49
C ALA A 12 5.59 -4.45 -10.20
N ILE A 13 6.35 -3.42 -10.61
CA ILE A 13 7.82 -3.36 -10.48
C ILE A 13 8.22 -2.50 -9.26
N ARG A 14 7.36 -1.56 -8.84
CA ARG A 14 7.67 -0.59 -7.76
C ARG A 14 6.84 -0.90 -6.50
N GLY A 15 7.53 -1.23 -5.40
CA GLY A 15 6.91 -1.52 -4.10
C GLY A 15 7.27 -2.91 -3.56
N HIS A 16 6.65 -3.30 -2.44
CA HIS A 16 6.86 -4.62 -1.83
C HIS A 16 5.96 -5.70 -2.47
N LYS A 17 6.34 -6.98 -2.31
CA LYS A 17 5.62 -8.12 -2.93
C LYS A 17 4.25 -8.42 -2.32
N LYS A 18 3.93 -7.86 -1.14
CA LYS A 18 2.69 -8.14 -0.37
C LYS A 18 1.65 -7.02 -0.48
N ARG A 19 1.49 -6.44 -1.66
CA ARG A 19 0.54 -5.33 -1.85
C ARG A 19 -0.90 -5.83 -1.82
N LEU A 20 -1.77 -5.06 -1.20
CA LEU A 20 -3.21 -5.27 -1.21
C LEU A 20 -3.80 -4.78 -2.53
N PHE A 21 -4.84 -5.46 -2.98
CA PHE A 21 -5.60 -5.04 -4.16
C PHE A 21 -6.30 -3.72 -3.87
N VAL A 22 -6.12 -2.75 -4.77
CA VAL A 22 -6.83 -1.47 -4.75
C VAL A 22 -7.63 -1.39 -6.03
N GLN A 23 -8.91 -1.08 -5.93
CA GLN A 23 -9.70 -0.82 -7.13
C GLN A 23 -9.28 0.54 -7.70
N LEU A 24 -8.57 0.53 -8.82
CA LEU A 24 -8.23 1.74 -9.56
C LEU A 24 -9.52 2.37 -10.09
N SER A 25 -9.71 3.65 -9.79
CA SER A 25 -10.87 4.41 -10.24
C SER A 25 -10.50 5.88 -10.35
N ASN A 26 -10.98 6.52 -11.42
CA ASN A 26 -10.89 7.98 -11.56
C ASN A 26 -12.00 8.71 -10.80
N CYS A 27 -12.85 7.99 -10.06
CA CYS A 27 -13.92 8.56 -9.25
C CYS A 27 -13.39 8.81 -7.82
N PRO A 28 -13.29 10.07 -7.36
CA PRO A 28 -12.78 10.39 -6.03
C PRO A 28 -13.55 9.69 -4.91
N ALA A 29 -14.87 9.52 -5.06
CA ALA A 29 -15.70 8.79 -4.10
C ALA A 29 -15.24 7.34 -3.90
N ARG A 30 -14.76 6.68 -4.95
CA ARG A 30 -14.28 5.29 -4.88
C ARG A 30 -12.86 5.22 -4.33
N THR A 31 -12.01 6.20 -4.64
CA THR A 31 -10.67 6.34 -4.05
C THR A 31 -10.74 6.59 -2.54
N ASN A 32 -11.72 7.39 -2.10
CA ASN A 32 -11.95 7.71 -0.69
C ASN A 32 -12.70 6.61 0.08
N PHE A 33 -13.10 5.53 -0.60
CA PHE A 33 -13.70 4.39 0.07
C PHE A 33 -12.69 3.74 1.03
N LEU A 34 -13.16 3.34 2.21
CA LEU A 34 -12.30 2.87 3.30
C LEU A 34 -11.35 1.76 2.86
N ASN A 35 -11.82 0.78 2.11
CA ASN A 35 -10.98 -0.32 1.63
C ASN A 35 -9.82 0.17 0.76
N ASN A 36 -10.08 1.14 -0.13
CA ASN A 36 -9.05 1.67 -1.02
C ASN A 36 -8.06 2.58 -0.26
N ARG A 37 -8.53 3.34 0.73
CA ARG A 37 -7.66 4.14 1.61
C ARG A 37 -6.74 3.26 2.43
N VAL A 38 -7.31 2.26 3.12
CA VAL A 38 -6.55 1.31 3.94
C VAL A 38 -5.53 0.57 3.08
N ALA A 39 -5.95 0.01 1.95
CA ALA A 39 -5.04 -0.69 1.04
C ALA A 39 -3.93 0.22 0.50
N SER A 40 -4.22 1.50 0.21
CA SER A 40 -3.21 2.48 -0.19
C SER A 40 -2.19 2.74 0.92
N THR A 41 -2.63 2.92 2.16
CA THR A 41 -1.74 3.11 3.32
C THR A 41 -0.79 1.92 3.47
N TRP A 42 -1.30 0.68 3.44
CA TRP A 42 -0.48 -0.52 3.54
C TRP A 42 0.49 -0.67 2.37
N ASN A 43 0.07 -0.32 1.15
CA ASN A 43 0.89 -0.42 -0.06
C ASN A 43 2.04 0.59 -0.12
N ASN A 44 1.96 1.67 0.66
CA ASN A 44 3.01 2.69 0.75
C ASN A 44 4.07 2.34 1.79
N LEU A 45 3.92 1.23 2.52
CA LEU A 45 4.94 0.77 3.45
C LEU A 45 6.22 0.36 2.72
N ALA A 46 7.36 0.58 3.37
CA ALA A 46 8.63 0.12 2.85
C ALA A 46 8.72 -1.42 2.85
N SER A 47 9.43 -1.99 1.87
CA SER A 47 9.68 -3.44 1.81
C SER A 47 10.39 -3.96 3.06
N SER A 48 11.26 -3.14 3.67
CA SER A 48 11.91 -3.46 4.95
C SER A 48 10.90 -3.57 6.10
N THR A 49 9.88 -2.71 6.13
CA THR A 49 8.81 -2.80 7.12
C THR A 49 7.99 -4.06 6.89
N VAL A 50 7.53 -4.31 5.67
CA VAL A 50 6.64 -5.45 5.35
C VAL A 50 7.31 -6.82 5.49
N ASN A 51 8.61 -6.90 5.23
CA ASN A 51 9.40 -8.12 5.34
C ASN A 51 10.21 -8.19 6.63
N ALA A 52 9.75 -7.52 7.69
CA ALA A 52 10.39 -7.61 8.99
C ALA A 52 10.38 -9.08 9.49
N PRO A 53 11.48 -9.55 10.13
CA PRO A 53 11.66 -10.96 10.47
C PRO A 53 10.74 -11.42 11.61
N THR A 54 10.28 -10.51 12.47
CA THR A 54 9.39 -10.82 13.60
C THR A 54 8.23 -9.84 13.69
N LEU A 55 7.12 -10.28 14.29
CA LEU A 55 5.95 -9.42 14.52
C LEU A 55 6.29 -8.17 15.35
N SER A 56 7.17 -8.31 16.34
CA SER A 56 7.61 -7.18 17.18
C SER A 56 8.36 -6.14 16.35
N SER A 57 9.32 -6.59 15.53
CA SER A 57 10.06 -5.69 14.64
C SER A 57 9.17 -5.03 13.57
N PHE A 58 8.14 -5.73 13.11
CA PHE A 58 7.12 -5.18 12.22
C PHE A 58 6.35 -4.04 12.89
N LYS A 59 5.81 -4.28 14.10
CA LYS A 59 5.06 -3.27 14.87
C LYS A 59 5.89 -2.01 15.10
N ALA A 60 7.12 -2.16 15.60
CA ALA A 60 8.01 -1.02 15.83
C ALA A 60 8.30 -0.20 14.56
N ARG A 61 8.54 -0.87 13.41
CA ARG A 61 8.77 -0.19 12.12
C ARG A 61 7.50 0.51 11.61
N LEU A 62 6.33 -0.06 11.86
CA LEU A 62 5.04 0.52 11.50
C LEU A 62 4.75 1.76 12.34
N ASP A 63 4.97 1.72 13.64
CA ASP A 63 4.80 2.87 14.55
C ASP A 63 5.66 4.05 14.10
N ILE A 64 6.93 3.79 13.76
CA ILE A 64 7.85 4.79 13.22
C ILE A 64 7.35 5.38 11.89
N HIS A 65 6.78 4.55 11.01
CA HIS A 65 6.24 5.01 9.73
C HIS A 65 5.03 5.94 9.95
N LEU A 66 4.11 5.55 10.83
CA LEU A 66 2.92 6.35 11.16
C LEU A 66 3.28 7.67 11.85
N ALA A 67 4.26 7.65 12.77
CA ALA A 67 4.73 8.86 13.42
C ALA A 67 5.27 9.88 12.40
N ARG A 68 6.00 9.43 11.37
CA ARG A 68 6.51 10.30 10.31
C ARG A 68 5.40 10.91 9.47
N THR A 69 4.41 10.12 9.06
CA THR A 69 3.31 10.61 8.20
C THR A 69 2.47 11.71 8.87
N ASN A 70 2.39 11.72 10.20
CA ASN A 70 1.65 12.74 10.94
C ASN A 70 2.36 14.10 10.99
N THR A 71 3.69 14.14 10.83
CA THR A 71 4.49 15.36 10.94
C THR A 71 4.67 16.13 9.62
N THR A 72 4.36 15.52 8.48
CA THR A 72 4.58 16.11 7.14
C THR A 72 3.34 16.85 6.61
N THR A 73 2.25 16.91 7.37
CA THR A 73 1.05 17.68 7.01
C THR A 73 1.10 19.06 7.68
N THR A 74 1.88 19.99 7.12
CA THR A 74 1.82 21.43 7.40
C THR A 74 2.01 22.20 6.11
#